data_AF-A0A956BYR6-F1
#
_entry.id   AF-A0A956BYR6-F1
#
_cell.length_a   1.000
_cell.length_b   1.000
_cell.length_c   1.000
_cell.angle_alpha   90.00
_cell.angle_beta   90.00
_cell.angle_gamma   90.00
#
_symmetry.space_group_name_H-M   'P 1'
#
loop_
_entity.id
_entity.type
_entity.pdbx_description
1 polymer ?
#
loop_
_entity_poly.entity_id
_entity_poly.type
_entity_poly.pdbx_seq_one_letter_code
_entity_poly.pdbx_strand_id
1 'polypeptide(L)'
;MIDPTAGANPVSREPLLPAFVRLGVHGITAAVVVFPLASPSAVLAASIGAAMGAGVGSWSARVPWRWPAALALLVVAVAAVALLVPWAVDALAPFFATVPGDLARLSDVLTFGPGAFLASITLRGLSARRPAFLWLELVAVALAFAQLVVAHRHGRIHRPFEIADPVVSRGGDPQIVFLLIGLVAAVVFVAFLLSEQRITRSLVQGAILLILLLGGLVTLYAAVPSALTPAMSDPETFTKPEDDKGKGSGESNEQLEFKDNYEQPQQPSPVGVVLLHDDYSPPAGLYYFRQGAFSQFNGNRLVRTTRADVDRDTAEAFPVGKTAIDEVPPVAFRATLDTTVALLSDHARPF
;
A
#
# COMPACT_ATOMS: atom_id res chain seq x y z
N MET A 1 -48.79 -3.48 -50.82
CA MET A 1 -48.96 -2.62 -49.63
C MET A 1 -47.94 -3.10 -48.62
N ILE A 2 -46.76 -2.48 -48.63
CA ILE A 2 -45.60 -2.87 -47.80
C ILE A 2 -45.74 -2.05 -46.52
N ASP A 3 -45.89 -2.74 -45.39
CA ASP A 3 -45.99 -2.13 -44.06
C ASP A 3 -44.64 -1.45 -43.70
N PRO A 4 -44.60 -0.12 -43.55
CA PRO A 4 -43.37 0.62 -43.27
C PRO A 4 -42.99 0.60 -41.77
N THR A 5 -43.66 -0.18 -40.91
CA THR A 5 -43.38 -0.19 -39.46
C THR A 5 -42.44 -1.31 -38.98
N ALA A 6 -41.95 -2.16 -39.88
CA ALA A 6 -41.07 -3.30 -39.54
C ALA A 6 -39.58 -2.93 -39.28
N GLY A 7 -39.30 -1.77 -38.69
CA GLY A 7 -37.94 -1.20 -38.62
C GLY A 7 -37.42 -0.78 -37.24
N ALA A 8 -38.20 -0.87 -36.16
CA ALA A 8 -37.73 -0.51 -34.84
C ALA A 8 -37.50 -1.77 -33.99
N ASN A 9 -36.30 -2.35 -34.09
CA ASN A 9 -35.82 -3.28 -33.08
C ASN A 9 -35.95 -2.58 -31.71
N PRO A 10 -36.80 -3.08 -30.79
CA PRO A 10 -36.84 -2.51 -29.46
C PRO A 10 -35.45 -2.73 -28.87
N VAL A 11 -34.76 -1.63 -28.53
CA VAL A 11 -33.50 -1.68 -27.79
C VAL A 11 -33.81 -2.46 -26.51
N SER A 12 -33.44 -3.73 -26.49
CA SER A 12 -33.71 -4.64 -25.39
C SER A 12 -33.11 -4.02 -24.13
N ARG A 13 -33.98 -3.57 -23.23
CA ARG A 13 -33.57 -3.01 -21.94
C ARG A 13 -32.73 -4.07 -21.24
N GLU A 14 -31.56 -3.71 -20.74
CA GLU A 14 -30.80 -4.61 -19.89
C GLU A 14 -31.70 -5.01 -18.70
N PRO A 15 -31.81 -6.31 -18.38
CA PRO A 15 -32.44 -6.75 -17.13
C PRO A 15 -31.83 -6.03 -15.94
N LEU A 16 -32.70 -5.69 -14.97
CA LEU A 16 -32.35 -4.86 -13.82
C LEU A 16 -31.20 -5.46 -12.99
N LEU A 17 -31.20 -6.79 -12.82
CA LEU A 17 -30.22 -7.48 -11.98
C LEU A 17 -28.77 -7.32 -12.51
N PRO A 18 -28.44 -7.65 -13.77
CA PRO A 18 -27.11 -7.34 -14.33
C PRO A 18 -26.72 -5.86 -14.29
N ALA A 19 -27.68 -4.95 -14.45
CA ALA A 19 -27.42 -3.53 -14.33
C ALA A 19 -26.98 -3.18 -12.90
N PHE A 20 -27.74 -3.59 -11.87
CA PHE A 20 -27.38 -3.36 -10.47
C PHE A 20 -26.03 -3.97 -10.10
N VAL A 21 -25.73 -5.17 -10.57
CA VAL A 21 -24.43 -5.81 -10.36
C VAL A 21 -23.29 -4.98 -10.96
N ARG A 22 -23.47 -4.44 -12.18
CA ARG A 22 -22.46 -3.56 -12.80
C ARG A 22 -22.26 -2.25 -12.06
N LEU A 23 -23.33 -1.64 -11.53
CA LEU A 23 -23.21 -0.46 -10.68
C LEU A 23 -22.33 -0.77 -9.46
N GLY A 24 -22.57 -1.92 -8.82
CA GLY A 24 -21.76 -2.40 -7.71
C GLY A 24 -20.29 -2.62 -8.07
N VAL A 25 -20.02 -3.29 -9.20
CA VAL A 25 -18.64 -3.54 -9.66
C VAL A 25 -17.89 -2.22 -9.90
N HIS A 26 -18.49 -1.26 -10.61
CA HIS A 26 -17.85 0.05 -10.84
C HIS A 26 -17.63 0.83 -9.55
N GLY A 27 -18.60 0.81 -8.63
CA GLY A 27 -18.46 1.44 -7.31
C GLY A 27 -17.32 0.85 -6.49
N ILE A 28 -17.28 -0.48 -6.34
CA ILE A 28 -16.21 -1.18 -5.61
C ILE A 28 -14.85 -0.94 -6.27
N THR A 29 -14.79 -0.99 -7.60
CA THR A 29 -13.54 -0.76 -8.34
C THR A 29 -12.99 0.64 -8.08
N ALA A 30 -13.82 1.67 -8.14
CA ALA A 30 -13.39 3.04 -7.83
C ALA A 30 -13.00 3.21 -6.36
N ALA A 31 -13.75 2.60 -5.44
CA ALA A 31 -13.40 2.62 -4.01
C ALA A 31 -12.00 2.03 -3.77
N VAL A 32 -11.73 0.87 -4.35
CA VAL A 32 -10.43 0.19 -4.28
C VAL A 32 -9.33 1.04 -4.91
N VAL A 33 -9.62 1.74 -6.02
CA VAL A 33 -8.63 2.61 -6.67
C VAL A 33 -8.24 3.80 -5.80
N VAL A 34 -9.21 4.41 -5.14
CA VAL A 34 -9.02 5.65 -4.38
C VAL A 34 -8.57 5.39 -2.95
N PHE A 35 -8.82 4.19 -2.40
CA PHE A 35 -8.47 3.80 -1.04
C PHE A 35 -7.04 4.16 -0.60
N PRO A 36 -5.97 3.85 -1.36
CA PRO A 36 -4.61 4.20 -0.94
C PRO A 36 -4.23 5.65 -1.25
N LEU A 37 -5.08 6.41 -1.97
CA LEU A 37 -4.72 7.72 -2.51
C LEU A 37 -5.32 8.90 -1.73
N ALA A 38 -6.41 8.67 -0.99
CA ALA A 38 -7.22 9.76 -0.48
C ALA A 38 -7.96 9.41 0.81
N SER A 39 -8.59 10.42 1.41
CA SER A 39 -9.41 10.26 2.61
C SER A 39 -10.59 9.27 2.43
N PRO A 40 -11.10 8.65 3.51
CA PRO A 40 -12.25 7.74 3.45
C PRO A 40 -13.52 8.37 2.82
N SER A 41 -13.71 9.67 3.00
CA SER A 41 -14.77 10.45 2.35
C SER A 41 -14.63 10.44 0.83
N ALA A 42 -13.40 10.53 0.31
CA ALA A 42 -13.15 10.42 -1.12
C ALA A 42 -13.42 9.02 -1.66
N VAL A 43 -13.10 7.97 -0.90
CA VAL A 43 -13.39 6.58 -1.26
C VAL A 43 -14.90 6.38 -1.44
N LEU A 44 -15.71 6.87 -0.50
CA LEU A 44 -17.17 6.84 -0.61
C LEU A 44 -17.68 7.66 -1.79
N ALA A 45 -17.16 8.89 -1.97
CA ALA A 45 -17.54 9.75 -3.08
C ALA A 45 -17.21 9.11 -4.44
N ALA A 46 -16.03 8.51 -4.58
CA ALA A 46 -15.60 7.80 -5.77
C ALA A 46 -16.46 6.57 -6.05
N SER A 47 -16.81 5.80 -5.00
CA SER A 47 -17.70 4.64 -5.11
C SER A 47 -19.09 5.04 -5.63
N ILE A 48 -19.69 6.06 -5.02
CA ILE A 48 -21.01 6.56 -5.41
C ILE A 48 -20.94 7.16 -6.82
N GLY A 49 -19.92 7.98 -7.08
CA GLY A 49 -19.67 8.60 -8.37
C GLY A 49 -19.55 7.57 -9.48
N ALA A 50 -18.72 6.53 -9.31
CA ALA A 50 -18.57 5.47 -10.29
C ALA A 50 -19.85 4.65 -10.48
N ALA A 51 -20.56 4.29 -9.40
CA ALA A 51 -21.83 3.58 -9.53
C ALA A 51 -22.86 4.40 -10.33
N MET A 52 -23.00 5.70 -10.03
CA MET A 52 -23.86 6.60 -10.79
C MET A 52 -23.39 6.74 -12.25
N GLY A 53 -22.08 6.86 -12.46
CA GLY A 53 -21.44 6.94 -13.78
C GLY A 53 -21.75 5.73 -14.65
N ALA A 54 -21.67 4.51 -14.10
CA ALA A 54 -22.04 3.28 -14.80
C ALA A 54 -23.52 3.27 -15.19
N GLY A 55 -24.40 3.73 -14.30
CA GLY A 55 -25.83 3.89 -14.57
C GLY A 55 -26.07 4.81 -15.76
N VAL A 56 -25.51 6.02 -15.73
CA VAL A 56 -25.63 6.99 -16.83
C VAL A 56 -24.93 6.50 -18.11
N GLY A 57 -23.82 5.77 -18.00
CA GLY A 57 -23.08 5.22 -19.12
C GLY A 57 -23.89 4.19 -19.92
N SER A 58 -24.69 3.39 -19.22
CA SER A 58 -25.62 2.45 -19.87
C SER A 58 -26.73 3.16 -20.66
N TRP A 59 -27.16 4.34 -20.18
CA TRP A 59 -28.12 5.19 -20.87
C TRP A 59 -27.48 5.93 -22.04
N SER A 60 -26.29 6.49 -21.86
CA SER A 60 -25.55 7.23 -22.90
C SER A 60 -25.22 6.36 -24.11
N ALA A 61 -25.05 5.05 -23.92
CA ALA A 61 -24.85 4.09 -24.99
C ALA A 61 -25.98 4.09 -26.05
N ARG A 62 -27.19 4.56 -25.69
CA ARG A 62 -28.35 4.69 -26.59
C ARG A 62 -28.29 5.93 -27.48
N VAL A 63 -27.45 6.90 -27.15
CA VAL A 63 -27.25 8.13 -27.91
C VAL A 63 -26.23 7.88 -29.02
N PRO A 64 -26.46 8.34 -30.26
CA PRO A 64 -25.63 8.02 -31.44
C PRO A 64 -24.30 8.79 -31.53
N TRP A 65 -23.63 9.07 -30.41
CA TRP A 65 -22.34 9.77 -30.42
C TRP A 65 -21.20 8.80 -30.84
N ARG A 66 -20.33 9.24 -31.77
CA ARG A 66 -19.07 8.56 -32.14
C ARG A 66 -18.14 8.37 -30.92
N TRP A 67 -17.59 7.16 -30.74
CA TRP A 67 -16.67 6.84 -29.64
C TRP A 67 -15.47 7.79 -29.42
N PRO A 68 -14.78 8.36 -30.44
CA PRO A 68 -13.63 9.21 -30.17
C PRO A 68 -14.02 10.51 -29.46
N ALA A 69 -15.24 10.99 -29.68
CA ALA A 69 -15.68 12.21 -29.05
C ALA A 69 -16.28 11.97 -27.65
N ALA A 70 -16.62 10.72 -27.29
CA ALA A 70 -16.80 10.33 -25.88
C ALA A 70 -15.47 10.37 -25.11
N LEU A 71 -14.37 9.92 -25.73
CA LEU A 71 -13.03 10.02 -25.14
C LEU A 71 -12.55 11.47 -25.05
N ALA A 72 -12.76 12.28 -26.09
CA ALA A 72 -12.44 13.71 -26.05
C ALA A 72 -13.23 14.41 -24.94
N LEU A 73 -14.52 14.09 -24.79
CA LEU A 73 -15.34 14.62 -23.70
C LEU A 73 -14.80 14.20 -22.33
N LEU A 74 -14.34 12.95 -22.16
CA LEU A 74 -13.70 12.51 -20.92
C LEU A 74 -12.47 13.36 -20.60
N VAL A 75 -11.57 13.55 -21.57
CA VAL A 75 -10.34 14.33 -21.37
C VAL A 75 -10.68 15.77 -20.98
N VAL A 76 -11.62 16.41 -21.68
CA VAL A 76 -12.08 17.77 -21.38
C VAL A 76 -12.72 17.83 -20.00
N ALA A 77 -13.56 16.85 -19.63
CA ALA A 77 -14.23 16.82 -18.34
C ALA A 77 -13.25 16.58 -17.18
N VAL A 78 -12.25 15.71 -17.36
CA VAL A 78 -11.17 15.49 -16.37
C VAL A 78 -10.33 16.76 -16.20
N ALA A 79 -9.97 17.42 -17.31
CA ALA A 79 -9.26 18.70 -17.26
C ALA A 79 -10.12 19.78 -16.56
N ALA A 80 -11.42 19.82 -16.83
CA ALA A 80 -12.33 20.73 -16.15
C ALA A 80 -12.39 20.45 -14.64
N VAL A 81 -12.47 19.19 -14.21
CA VAL A 81 -12.40 18.84 -12.76
C VAL A 81 -11.07 19.32 -12.18
N ALA A 82 -9.93 19.01 -12.80
CA ALA A 82 -8.63 19.42 -12.30
C ALA A 82 -8.47 20.96 -12.18
N LEU A 83 -9.08 21.73 -13.08
CA LEU A 83 -9.01 23.19 -13.08
C LEU A 83 -10.05 23.85 -12.15
N LEU A 84 -11.24 23.26 -12.03
CA LEU A 84 -12.36 23.86 -11.27
C LEU A 84 -12.35 23.48 -9.80
N VAL A 85 -11.80 22.31 -9.42
CA VAL A 85 -11.77 21.88 -8.02
C VAL A 85 -11.02 22.86 -7.12
N PRO A 86 -9.82 23.36 -7.46
CA PRO A 86 -9.14 24.35 -6.60
C PRO A 86 -9.99 25.60 -6.36
N TRP A 87 -10.60 26.14 -7.42
CA TRP A 87 -11.49 27.30 -7.31
C TRP A 87 -12.73 27.00 -6.45
N ALA A 88 -13.32 25.82 -6.61
CA ALA A 88 -14.47 25.41 -5.82
C ALA A 88 -14.11 25.23 -4.33
N VAL A 89 -12.95 24.66 -4.04
CA VAL A 89 -12.45 24.51 -2.66
C VAL A 89 -12.21 25.88 -2.04
N ASP A 90 -11.59 26.81 -2.75
CA ASP A 90 -11.37 28.18 -2.28
C ASP A 90 -12.68 28.92 -2.02
N ALA A 91 -13.65 28.80 -2.93
CA ALA A 91 -14.97 29.43 -2.79
C ALA A 91 -15.78 28.84 -1.62
N LEU A 92 -15.60 27.56 -1.34
CA LEU A 92 -16.28 26.86 -0.25
C LEU A 92 -15.52 26.94 1.08
N ALA A 93 -14.27 27.40 1.08
CA ALA A 93 -13.44 27.46 2.27
C ALA A 93 -14.09 28.21 3.45
N PRO A 94 -14.77 29.36 3.27
CA PRO A 94 -15.42 30.07 4.37
C PRO A 94 -16.51 29.26 5.09
N PHE A 95 -17.09 28.26 4.43
CA PHE A 95 -18.19 27.45 4.98
C PHE A 95 -17.71 26.15 5.62
N PHE A 96 -16.57 25.62 5.16
CA PHE A 96 -16.09 24.28 5.54
C PHE A 96 -14.74 24.28 6.28
N ALA A 97 -14.01 25.40 6.34
CA ALA A 97 -12.71 25.49 7.03
C ALA A 97 -12.85 25.61 8.56
N THR A 98 -13.64 24.73 9.19
CA THR A 98 -13.82 24.72 10.64
C THR A 98 -12.67 24.04 11.38
N VAL A 99 -12.08 23.00 10.78
CA VAL A 99 -10.99 22.22 11.38
C VAL A 99 -9.84 22.07 10.37
N PRO A 100 -8.57 22.06 10.83
CA PRO A 100 -7.44 21.68 10.00
C PRO A 100 -7.65 20.29 9.38
N GLY A 101 -7.82 20.23 8.05
CA GLY A 101 -8.05 19.00 7.28
C GLY A 101 -9.39 18.92 6.55
N ASP A 102 -10.38 19.76 6.90
CA ASP A 102 -11.69 19.74 6.23
C ASP A 102 -11.59 20.14 4.76
N LEU A 103 -10.77 21.14 4.43
CA LEU A 103 -10.52 21.56 3.05
C LEU A 103 -9.81 20.50 2.22
N ALA A 104 -8.90 19.74 2.84
CA ALA A 104 -8.22 18.63 2.16
C ALA A 104 -9.22 17.51 1.84
N ARG A 105 -10.09 17.15 2.79
CA ARG A 105 -11.16 16.16 2.56
C ARG A 105 -12.18 16.63 1.52
N LEU A 106 -12.53 17.91 1.52
CA LEU A 106 -13.41 18.50 0.51
C LEU A 106 -12.77 18.43 -0.88
N SER A 107 -11.51 18.82 -0.99
CA SER A 107 -10.73 18.73 -2.24
C SER A 107 -10.68 17.30 -2.77
N ASP A 108 -10.40 16.33 -1.88
CA ASP A 108 -10.41 14.90 -2.21
C ASP A 108 -11.78 14.47 -2.76
N VAL A 109 -12.88 14.80 -2.06
CA VAL A 109 -14.24 14.43 -2.48
C VAL A 109 -14.59 15.03 -3.85
N LEU A 110 -14.28 16.31 -4.07
CA LEU A 110 -14.55 17.01 -5.32
C LEU A 110 -13.66 16.55 -6.48
N THR A 111 -12.48 16.00 -6.19
CA THR A 111 -11.59 15.43 -7.21
C THR A 111 -12.03 14.02 -7.57
N PHE A 112 -12.12 13.13 -6.58
CA PHE A 112 -12.29 11.71 -6.80
C PHE A 112 -13.74 11.30 -7.11
N GLY A 113 -14.75 11.98 -6.56
CA GLY A 113 -16.15 11.68 -6.86
C GLY A 113 -16.51 11.94 -8.34
N PRO A 114 -16.40 13.19 -8.82
CA PRO A 114 -16.60 13.52 -10.23
C PRO A 114 -15.64 12.79 -11.18
N GLY A 115 -14.37 12.64 -10.81
CA GLY A 115 -13.39 11.90 -11.60
C GLY A 115 -13.81 10.44 -11.82
N ALA A 116 -14.22 9.74 -10.76
CA ALA A 116 -14.69 8.36 -10.85
C ALA A 116 -16.01 8.24 -11.63
N PHE A 117 -16.92 9.21 -11.47
CA PHE A 117 -18.15 9.29 -12.28
C PHE A 117 -17.84 9.38 -13.78
N LEU A 118 -16.94 10.29 -14.18
CA LEU A 118 -16.55 10.53 -15.56
C LEU A 118 -15.80 9.33 -16.17
N ALA A 119 -14.91 8.70 -15.40
CA ALA A 119 -14.24 7.48 -15.83
C ALA A 119 -15.25 6.34 -16.08
N SER A 120 -16.17 6.13 -15.14
CA SER A 120 -17.16 5.04 -15.22
C SER A 120 -18.19 5.24 -16.33
N ILE A 121 -18.75 6.45 -16.50
CA ILE A 121 -19.67 6.75 -17.62
C ILE A 121 -19.01 6.50 -18.97
N THR A 122 -17.72 6.82 -19.09
CA THR A 122 -16.98 6.63 -20.35
C THR A 122 -16.69 5.17 -20.61
N LEU A 123 -16.13 4.45 -19.62
CA LEU A 123 -15.86 3.01 -19.73
C LEU A 123 -17.14 2.25 -20.07
N ARG A 124 -18.23 2.52 -19.34
CA ARG A 124 -19.51 1.84 -19.51
C ARG A 124 -20.19 2.21 -20.83
N GLY A 125 -20.16 3.48 -21.21
CA GLY A 125 -20.69 3.94 -22.49
C GLY A 125 -19.96 3.34 -23.69
N LEU A 126 -18.63 3.17 -23.60
CA LEU A 126 -17.82 2.53 -24.63
C LEU A 126 -18.06 1.02 -24.70
N SER A 127 -18.03 0.32 -23.57
CA SER A 127 -18.21 -1.14 -23.52
C SER A 127 -19.61 -1.58 -23.96
N ALA A 128 -20.64 -0.80 -23.63
CA ALA A 128 -22.01 -1.06 -24.05
C ALA A 128 -22.21 -0.87 -25.56
N ARG A 129 -21.44 0.03 -26.20
CA ARG A 129 -21.51 0.25 -27.66
C ARG A 129 -20.65 -0.72 -28.45
N ARG A 130 -19.44 -1.03 -27.98
CA ARG A 130 -18.49 -1.89 -28.69
C ARG A 130 -17.92 -2.92 -27.72
N PRO A 131 -18.07 -4.23 -28.01
CA PRO A 131 -17.62 -5.28 -27.11
C PRO A 131 -16.10 -5.34 -26.96
N ALA A 132 -15.33 -4.78 -27.92
CA ALA A 132 -13.89 -4.67 -27.81
C ALA A 132 -13.45 -3.85 -26.57
N PHE A 133 -14.27 -2.87 -26.14
CA PHE A 133 -13.96 -2.05 -24.96
C PHE A 133 -14.34 -2.70 -23.63
N LEU A 134 -15.00 -3.87 -23.64
CA LEU A 134 -15.27 -4.62 -22.40
C LEU A 134 -13.96 -5.03 -21.69
N TRP A 135 -12.90 -5.28 -22.45
CA TRP A 135 -11.58 -5.53 -21.91
C TRP A 135 -11.04 -4.38 -21.06
N LEU A 136 -11.40 -3.13 -21.36
CA LEU A 136 -10.97 -1.98 -20.55
C LEU A 136 -11.62 -2.00 -19.16
N GLU A 137 -12.88 -2.41 -19.05
CA GLU A 137 -13.52 -2.61 -17.73
C GLU A 137 -12.83 -3.74 -16.97
N LEU A 138 -12.58 -4.88 -17.62
CA LEU A 138 -11.91 -6.02 -16.99
C LEU A 138 -10.50 -5.64 -16.49
N VAL A 139 -9.72 -4.95 -17.33
CA VAL A 139 -8.38 -4.48 -16.99
C VAL A 139 -8.44 -3.44 -15.87
N ALA A 140 -9.44 -2.55 -15.86
CA ALA A 140 -9.62 -1.59 -14.77
C ALA A 140 -9.87 -2.29 -13.43
N VAL A 141 -10.75 -3.29 -13.39
CA VAL A 141 -10.98 -4.11 -12.17
C VAL A 141 -9.69 -4.82 -11.76
N ALA A 142 -9.00 -5.47 -12.71
CA ALA A 142 -7.75 -6.19 -12.44
C ALA A 142 -6.68 -5.27 -11.84
N LEU A 143 -6.45 -4.11 -12.48
CA LEU A 143 -5.45 -3.14 -12.03
C LEU A 143 -5.82 -2.52 -10.68
N ALA A 144 -7.11 -2.27 -10.42
CA ALA A 144 -7.58 -1.74 -9.15
C ALA A 144 -7.19 -2.64 -7.98
N PHE A 145 -7.41 -3.95 -8.09
CA PHE A 145 -7.01 -4.88 -7.04
C PHE A 145 -5.51 -5.18 -7.05
N ALA A 146 -4.89 -5.25 -8.23
CA ALA A 146 -3.45 -5.50 -8.34
C ALA A 146 -2.63 -4.43 -7.62
N GLN A 147 -3.00 -3.14 -7.72
CA GLN A 147 -2.22 -2.09 -7.05
C GLN A 147 -2.20 -2.22 -5.52
N LEU A 148 -3.24 -2.79 -4.88
CA LEU A 148 -3.24 -3.02 -3.44
C LEU A 148 -2.16 -4.02 -3.01
N VAL A 149 -1.76 -4.92 -3.91
CA VAL A 149 -0.81 -5.99 -3.63
C VAL A 149 0.55 -5.80 -4.31
N VAL A 150 0.69 -4.86 -5.26
CA VAL A 150 1.97 -4.57 -5.95
C VAL A 150 3.11 -4.28 -4.97
N ALA A 151 2.82 -3.68 -3.81
CA ALA A 151 3.82 -3.37 -2.79
C ALA A 151 4.44 -4.63 -2.11
N HIS A 152 3.80 -5.80 -2.23
CA HIS A 152 4.30 -7.09 -1.71
C HIS A 152 5.33 -7.75 -2.60
N ARG A 153 5.66 -7.14 -3.75
CA ARG A 153 6.66 -7.69 -4.67
C ARG A 153 7.96 -7.94 -3.89
N HIS A 154 8.50 -9.15 -4.06
CA HIS A 154 9.72 -9.65 -3.39
C HIS A 154 9.55 -10.08 -1.92
N GLY A 155 8.37 -10.58 -1.52
CA GLY A 155 8.19 -11.21 -0.20
C GLY A 155 8.07 -10.23 0.96
N ARG A 156 7.76 -8.95 0.67
CA ARG A 156 7.57 -7.92 1.70
C ARG A 156 6.16 -7.99 2.28
N ILE A 157 6.00 -8.79 3.34
CA ILE A 157 4.69 -9.04 4.00
C ILE A 157 4.14 -7.78 4.73
N HIS A 158 5.02 -6.83 5.08
CA HIS A 158 4.67 -5.62 5.83
C HIS A 158 4.20 -4.43 4.96
N ARG A 159 4.03 -4.58 3.63
CA ARG A 159 3.65 -3.47 2.74
C ARG A 159 2.44 -3.83 1.89
N PRO A 160 1.48 -2.93 1.65
CA PRO A 160 1.50 -1.49 1.97
C PRO A 160 1.25 -1.22 3.46
N PHE A 161 1.99 -0.27 4.03
CA PHE A 161 1.98 0.08 5.46
C PHE A 161 0.60 0.53 5.93
N GLU A 162 -0.16 1.16 5.02
CA GLU A 162 -1.53 1.61 5.24
C GLU A 162 -2.47 0.47 5.63
N ILE A 163 -2.19 -0.76 5.16
CA ILE A 163 -2.96 -1.97 5.45
C ILE A 163 -2.30 -2.78 6.57
N ALA A 164 -0.97 -2.92 6.52
CA ALA A 164 -0.24 -3.78 7.46
C ALA A 164 -0.13 -3.16 8.87
N ASP A 165 0.18 -1.88 9.00
CA ASP A 165 0.47 -1.24 10.30
C ASP A 165 -0.71 -1.30 11.28
N PRO A 166 -1.97 -1.04 10.87
CA PRO A 166 -3.11 -1.18 11.77
C PRO A 166 -3.32 -2.63 12.24
N VAL A 167 -2.91 -3.62 11.44
CA VAL A 167 -3.07 -5.04 11.77
C VAL A 167 -1.96 -5.48 12.72
N VAL A 168 -0.70 -5.14 12.40
CA VAL A 168 0.47 -5.45 13.21
C VAL A 168 0.42 -4.75 14.57
N SER A 169 0.01 -3.48 14.63
CA SER A 169 -0.14 -2.75 15.90
C SER A 169 -1.17 -3.35 16.87
N ARG A 170 -2.08 -4.19 16.36
CA ARG A 170 -3.03 -4.96 17.18
C ARG A 170 -2.58 -6.41 17.45
N GLY A 171 -1.36 -6.76 17.05
CA GLY A 171 -0.79 -8.10 17.16
C GLY A 171 -1.36 -9.11 16.14
N GLY A 172 -1.99 -8.63 15.06
CA GLY A 172 -2.54 -9.49 14.01
C GLY A 172 -1.55 -9.78 12.89
N ASP A 173 -1.89 -10.78 12.06
CA ASP A 173 -1.14 -11.14 10.86
C ASP A 173 -1.75 -10.48 9.60
N PRO A 174 -1.01 -9.59 8.89
CA PRO A 174 -1.44 -8.96 7.65
C PRO A 174 -1.80 -9.95 6.52
N GLN A 175 -1.23 -11.16 6.52
CA GLN A 175 -1.47 -12.15 5.46
C GLN A 175 -2.97 -12.50 5.33
N ILE A 176 -3.69 -12.58 6.45
CA ILE A 176 -5.13 -12.86 6.47
C ILE A 176 -5.91 -11.77 5.72
N VAL A 177 -5.53 -10.50 5.90
CA VAL A 177 -6.17 -9.36 5.26
C VAL A 177 -5.93 -9.38 3.76
N PHE A 178 -4.73 -9.72 3.31
CA PHE A 178 -4.42 -9.82 1.87
C PHE A 178 -5.14 -10.98 1.18
N LEU A 179 -5.29 -12.13 1.86
CA LEU A 179 -6.13 -13.23 1.37
C LEU A 179 -7.59 -12.80 1.24
N LEU A 180 -8.11 -12.05 2.20
CA LEU A 180 -9.48 -11.51 2.15
C LEU A 180 -9.65 -10.52 1.00
N ILE A 181 -8.68 -9.65 0.73
CA ILE A 181 -8.67 -8.75 -0.44
C ILE A 181 -8.72 -9.56 -1.74
N GLY A 182 -7.90 -10.62 -1.85
CA GLY A 182 -7.92 -11.54 -3.00
C GLY A 182 -9.27 -12.23 -3.20
N LEU A 183 -9.89 -12.69 -2.10
CA LEU A 183 -11.24 -13.27 -2.12
C LEU A 183 -12.28 -12.25 -2.62
N VAL A 184 -12.26 -11.02 -2.11
CA VAL A 184 -13.16 -9.94 -2.55
C VAL A 184 -12.95 -9.64 -4.03
N ALA A 185 -11.70 -9.57 -4.50
CA ALA A 185 -11.39 -9.40 -5.92
C ALA A 185 -12.04 -10.50 -6.77
N ALA A 186 -11.87 -11.77 -6.38
CA ALA A 186 -12.46 -12.90 -7.07
C ALA A 186 -14.00 -12.82 -7.13
N VAL A 187 -14.65 -12.44 -6.02
CA VAL A 187 -16.12 -12.22 -5.97
C VAL A 187 -16.54 -11.11 -6.92
N VAL A 188 -15.82 -9.99 -6.96
CA VAL A 188 -16.12 -8.87 -7.87
C VAL A 188 -15.96 -9.29 -9.34
N PHE A 189 -14.93 -10.08 -9.66
CA PHE A 189 -14.77 -10.67 -10.99
C PHE A 189 -15.92 -11.60 -11.35
N VAL A 190 -16.31 -12.51 -10.45
CA VAL A 190 -17.45 -13.41 -10.70
C VAL A 190 -18.74 -12.62 -10.89
N ALA A 191 -18.99 -11.60 -10.07
CA ALA A 191 -20.14 -10.71 -10.23
C ALA A 191 -20.12 -10.01 -11.61
N PHE A 192 -18.94 -9.54 -12.04
CA PHE A 192 -18.77 -8.98 -13.37
C PHE A 192 -19.08 -9.99 -14.48
N LEU A 193 -18.60 -11.23 -14.37
CA LEU A 193 -18.86 -12.32 -15.32
C LEU A 193 -20.35 -12.64 -15.43
N LEU A 194 -21.04 -12.74 -14.30
CA LEU A 194 -22.47 -13.02 -14.24
C LEU A 194 -23.32 -11.88 -14.81
N SER A 195 -22.78 -10.66 -14.83
CA SER A 195 -23.44 -9.51 -15.44
C SER A 195 -23.36 -9.50 -16.99
N GLU A 196 -22.55 -10.37 -17.60
CA GLU A 196 -22.42 -10.46 -19.06
C GLU A 196 -23.47 -11.43 -19.65
N GLN A 197 -24.32 -10.91 -20.54
CA GLN A 197 -25.47 -11.67 -21.07
C GLN A 197 -25.13 -12.68 -22.17
N ARG A 198 -23.89 -12.67 -22.69
CA ARG A 198 -23.48 -13.58 -23.77
C ARG A 198 -22.65 -14.73 -23.21
N ILE A 199 -23.20 -15.96 -23.28
CA ILE A 199 -22.56 -17.20 -22.81
C ILE A 199 -21.13 -17.36 -23.34
N THR A 200 -20.90 -17.11 -24.62
CA THR A 200 -19.56 -17.23 -25.22
C THR A 200 -18.53 -16.27 -24.61
N ARG A 201 -18.97 -15.10 -24.14
CA ARG A 201 -18.09 -14.12 -23.47
C ARG A 201 -17.87 -14.48 -22.02
N SER A 202 -18.92 -14.93 -21.33
CA SER A 202 -18.82 -15.46 -19.97
C SER A 202 -17.85 -16.65 -19.90
N LEU A 203 -17.84 -17.51 -20.93
CA LEU A 203 -16.88 -18.62 -21.04
C LEU A 203 -15.43 -18.14 -21.21
N VAL A 204 -15.17 -17.17 -22.10
CA VAL A 204 -13.81 -16.62 -22.31
C VAL A 204 -13.29 -15.94 -21.04
N GLN A 205 -14.12 -15.11 -20.42
CA GLN A 205 -13.73 -14.41 -19.21
C GLN A 205 -13.64 -15.37 -18.00
N GLY A 206 -14.47 -16.40 -17.95
CA GLY A 206 -14.38 -17.49 -16.99
C GLY A 206 -13.11 -18.32 -17.15
N ALA A 207 -12.67 -18.57 -18.39
CA ALA A 207 -11.38 -19.21 -18.65
C ALA A 207 -10.21 -18.34 -18.16
N ILE A 208 -10.28 -17.01 -18.29
CA ILE A 208 -9.26 -16.08 -17.76
C ILE A 208 -9.25 -16.07 -16.25
N LEU A 209 -10.42 -16.04 -15.61
CA LEU A 209 -10.54 -16.17 -14.17
C LEU A 209 -9.95 -17.50 -13.69
N LEU A 210 -10.24 -18.59 -14.40
CA LEU A 210 -9.71 -19.92 -14.10
C LEU A 210 -8.18 -19.95 -14.26
N ILE A 211 -7.62 -19.33 -15.30
CA ILE A 211 -6.18 -19.19 -15.49
C ILE A 211 -5.55 -18.37 -14.36
N LEU A 212 -6.19 -17.27 -13.94
CA LEU A 212 -5.73 -16.45 -12.81
C LEU A 212 -5.78 -17.23 -11.49
N LEU A 213 -6.85 -18.00 -11.25
CA LEU A 213 -7.00 -18.85 -10.07
C LEU A 213 -6.00 -20.01 -10.07
N LEU A 214 -5.82 -20.69 -11.21
CA LEU A 214 -4.81 -21.75 -11.37
C LEU A 214 -3.40 -21.18 -11.23
N GLY A 215 -3.12 -20.02 -11.83
CA GLY A 215 -1.85 -19.32 -11.66
C GLY A 215 -1.60 -18.97 -10.19
N GLY A 216 -2.61 -18.43 -9.50
CA GLY A 216 -2.58 -18.16 -8.07
C GLY A 216 -2.34 -19.41 -7.23
N LEU A 217 -3.04 -20.51 -7.54
CA LEU A 217 -2.87 -21.80 -6.86
C LEU A 217 -1.50 -22.41 -7.11
N VAL A 218 -0.96 -22.30 -8.33
CA VAL A 218 0.40 -22.73 -8.66
C VAL A 218 1.42 -21.89 -7.91
N THR A 219 1.24 -20.56 -7.83
CA THR A 219 2.14 -19.71 -7.03
C THR A 219 2.05 -20.02 -5.53
N LEU A 220 0.85 -20.32 -5.02
CA LEU A 220 0.65 -20.70 -3.62
C LEU A 220 1.32 -22.05 -3.34
N TYR A 221 1.07 -23.06 -4.19
CA TYR A 221 1.68 -24.38 -4.08
C TYR A 221 3.21 -24.33 -4.24
N ALA A 222 3.74 -23.48 -5.12
CA ALA A 222 5.17 -23.26 -5.27
C ALA A 222 5.80 -22.46 -4.12
N ALA A 223 5.01 -21.70 -3.36
CA ALA A 223 5.46 -20.97 -2.17
C ALA A 223 5.40 -21.80 -0.87
N VAL A 224 4.61 -22.88 -0.83
CA VAL A 224 4.51 -23.78 0.33
C VAL A 224 5.84 -24.46 0.71
N PRO A 225 6.71 -24.91 -0.22
CA PRO A 225 8.05 -25.40 0.13
C PRO A 225 8.92 -24.33 0.79
N SER A 226 8.73 -23.06 0.42
CA SER A 226 9.53 -21.91 0.88
C SER A 226 9.05 -21.32 2.20
N ALA A 227 7.82 -21.66 2.64
CA ALA A 227 7.26 -21.23 3.93
C ALA A 227 7.54 -22.23 5.07
N LEU A 228 7.82 -23.51 4.73
CA LEU A 228 8.19 -24.56 5.69
C LEU A 228 9.71 -24.75 5.82
N THR A 229 10.48 -24.07 4.98
CA THR A 229 11.92 -23.93 5.13
C THR A 229 12.18 -22.48 5.51
N PRO A 230 12.76 -22.17 6.69
CA PRO A 230 13.22 -20.83 6.93
C PRO A 230 14.20 -20.50 5.81
N ALA A 231 13.90 -19.45 5.04
CA ALA A 231 14.70 -19.04 3.91
C ALA A 231 16.11 -18.70 4.42
N MET A 232 17.02 -19.67 4.32
CA MET A 232 18.44 -19.40 4.16
C MET A 232 18.53 -18.65 2.83
N SER A 233 18.56 -17.33 2.93
CA SER A 233 18.85 -16.46 1.80
C SER A 233 20.15 -16.92 1.15
N ASP A 234 20.07 -17.29 -0.14
CA ASP A 234 21.24 -17.56 -0.97
C ASP A 234 22.25 -16.41 -0.83
N PRO A 235 23.51 -16.69 -0.45
CA PRO A 235 24.55 -15.69 -0.48
C PRO A 235 24.87 -15.40 -1.96
N GLU A 236 24.60 -14.18 -2.40
CA GLU A 236 25.18 -13.70 -3.66
C GLU A 236 26.70 -13.87 -3.59
N THR A 237 27.19 -14.68 -4.53
CA THR A 237 28.59 -15.01 -4.85
C THR A 237 29.60 -13.93 -4.45
N PHE A 238 30.21 -14.10 -3.27
CA PHE A 238 31.57 -13.64 -3.02
C PHE A 238 32.46 -14.87 -2.95
N THR A 239 33.38 -14.96 -3.91
CA THR A 239 34.48 -15.93 -3.95
C THR A 239 35.17 -16.04 -2.59
N LYS A 240 35.10 -17.23 -1.97
CA LYS A 240 35.97 -17.61 -0.85
C LYS A 240 37.41 -17.76 -1.35
N PRO A 241 38.42 -17.16 -0.70
CA PRO A 241 39.72 -17.79 -0.60
C PRO A 241 39.62 -18.95 0.41
N GLU A 242 40.23 -20.07 0.04
CA GLU A 242 40.34 -21.28 0.84
C GLU A 242 41.04 -21.05 2.20
N ASP A 243 40.56 -21.82 3.17
CA ASP A 243 41.22 -22.35 4.36
C ASP A 243 42.51 -21.66 4.85
N ASP A 244 42.39 -21.01 6.01
CA ASP A 244 43.43 -21.19 7.03
C ASP A 244 42.82 -21.42 8.42
N LYS A 245 43.43 -22.37 9.13
CA LYS A 245 42.97 -22.89 10.40
C LYS A 245 43.30 -21.90 11.53
N GLY A 246 42.31 -21.58 12.35
CA GLY A 246 42.51 -21.46 13.78
C GLY A 246 42.11 -20.15 14.44
N LYS A 247 41.55 -20.33 15.65
CA LYS A 247 41.25 -19.39 16.74
C LYS A 247 39.98 -18.55 16.59
N GLY A 248 39.10 -18.77 17.59
CA GLY A 248 37.82 -18.10 17.73
C GLY A 248 37.94 -16.58 17.69
N SER A 249 37.08 -16.00 16.88
CA SER A 249 36.89 -14.56 16.74
C SER A 249 35.40 -14.29 16.91
N GLY A 250 35.09 -13.36 17.81
CA GLY A 250 33.73 -12.90 18.08
C GLY A 250 33.03 -12.47 16.79
N GLU A 251 31.72 -12.72 16.75
CA GLU A 251 30.84 -12.21 15.72
C GLU A 251 31.02 -10.69 15.60
N SER A 252 31.55 -10.27 14.46
CA SER A 252 31.57 -8.88 14.05
C SER A 252 30.13 -8.42 13.84
N ASN A 253 29.57 -7.82 14.89
CA ASN A 253 28.29 -7.12 14.95
C ASN A 253 28.23 -5.84 14.07
N GLU A 254 28.97 -5.81 12.95
CA GLU A 254 28.80 -4.78 11.91
C GLU A 254 27.40 -4.82 11.28
N GLN A 255 26.62 -5.85 11.59
CA GLN A 255 25.22 -5.98 11.27
C GLN A 255 24.39 -6.01 12.56
N LEU A 256 24.25 -4.86 13.23
CA LEU A 256 23.04 -4.61 14.02
C LEU A 256 21.89 -4.55 13.00
N GLU A 257 21.37 -5.71 12.64
CA GLU A 257 20.30 -5.84 11.67
C GLU A 257 18.98 -5.47 12.36
N PHE A 258 18.22 -4.54 11.78
CA PHE A 258 16.81 -4.39 12.14
C PHE A 258 16.12 -5.73 11.86
N LYS A 259 15.84 -6.48 12.93
CA LYS A 259 15.04 -7.71 12.85
C LYS A 259 13.57 -7.30 12.88
N ASP A 260 12.86 -7.58 11.80
CA ASP A 260 11.41 -7.36 11.69
C ASP A 260 10.64 -8.22 12.70
N ASN A 261 11.20 -9.38 13.09
CA ASN A 261 10.73 -10.20 14.19
C ASN A 261 11.71 -10.08 15.36
N TYR A 262 11.38 -9.22 16.33
CA TYR A 262 11.69 -9.56 17.71
C TYR A 262 10.73 -10.68 18.08
N GLU A 263 11.11 -11.94 17.81
CA GLU A 263 10.52 -13.04 18.58
C GLU A 263 10.71 -12.63 20.04
N GLN A 264 9.64 -12.22 20.71
CA GLN A 264 9.71 -12.00 22.15
C GLN A 264 10.21 -13.32 22.70
N PRO A 265 11.45 -13.39 23.22
CA PRO A 265 11.81 -14.58 23.95
C PRO A 265 10.74 -14.72 25.03
N GLN A 266 10.21 -15.93 25.23
CA GLN A 266 9.14 -16.18 26.19
C GLN A 266 9.48 -15.65 27.60
N GLN A 267 10.73 -15.26 27.83
CA GLN A 267 11.19 -14.42 28.93
C GLN A 267 12.07 -13.27 28.41
N PRO A 268 11.78 -12.00 28.75
CA PRO A 268 12.68 -10.89 28.45
C PRO A 268 14.01 -11.08 29.18
N SER A 269 15.10 -11.28 28.44
CA SER A 269 16.44 -11.36 29.02
C SER A 269 16.94 -9.96 29.36
N PRO A 270 17.34 -9.69 30.61
CA PRO A 270 17.91 -8.40 30.97
C PRO A 270 19.25 -8.19 30.24
N VAL A 271 19.43 -7.00 29.66
CA VAL A 271 20.55 -6.67 28.77
C VAL A 271 21.70 -5.98 29.54
N GLY A 272 21.37 -5.25 30.60
CA GLY A 272 22.32 -4.59 31.47
C GLY A 272 21.65 -3.99 32.70
N VAL A 273 22.46 -3.66 33.69
CA VAL A 273 22.08 -2.93 34.91
C VAL A 273 22.78 -1.59 34.88
N VAL A 274 22.00 -0.52 35.04
CA VAL A 274 22.51 0.86 35.11
C VAL A 274 22.20 1.39 36.51
N LEU A 275 23.27 1.75 37.23
CA LEU A 275 23.19 2.38 38.53
C LEU A 275 23.56 3.86 38.39
N LEU A 276 22.57 4.73 38.61
CA LEU A 276 22.79 6.17 38.74
C LEU A 276 23.21 6.46 40.19
N HIS A 277 24.31 7.18 40.38
CA HIS A 277 24.77 7.57 41.72
C HIS A 277 24.12 8.88 42.21
N ASP A 278 23.43 9.56 41.29
CA ASP A 278 22.73 10.81 41.52
C ASP A 278 21.20 10.62 41.35
N ASP A 279 20.41 11.49 41.98
CA ASP A 279 18.94 11.51 41.91
C ASP A 279 18.39 12.07 40.58
N TYR A 280 19.07 11.80 39.47
CA TYR A 280 18.71 12.35 38.17
C TYR A 280 17.45 11.71 37.60
N SER A 281 16.43 12.55 37.37
CA SER A 281 15.20 12.21 36.66
C SER A 281 15.10 12.98 35.35
N PRO A 282 14.99 12.32 34.19
CA PRO A 282 14.91 12.99 32.90
C PRO A 282 13.58 13.76 32.79
N PRO A 283 13.56 14.98 32.21
CA PRO A 283 12.33 15.77 32.04
C PRO A 283 11.23 15.05 31.24
N ALA A 284 11.63 14.16 30.32
CA ALA A 284 10.72 13.35 29.51
C ALA A 284 10.25 12.06 30.19
N GLY A 285 10.73 11.75 31.41
CA GLY A 285 10.38 10.54 32.16
C GLY A 285 10.93 9.23 31.58
N LEU A 286 11.84 9.29 30.61
CA LEU A 286 12.39 8.14 29.88
C LEU A 286 13.92 8.19 29.88
N TYR A 287 14.57 7.05 30.14
CA TYR A 287 16.00 6.87 29.94
C TYR A 287 16.25 6.27 28.57
N TYR A 288 17.12 6.90 27.77
CA TYR A 288 17.49 6.44 26.44
C TYR A 288 18.98 6.13 26.38
N PHE A 289 19.30 4.85 26.12
CA PHE A 289 20.64 4.29 26.05
C PHE A 289 21.00 4.03 24.59
N ARG A 290 21.94 4.80 24.01
CA ARG A 290 22.19 4.81 22.56
C ARG A 290 23.42 3.98 22.23
N GLN A 291 23.21 2.78 21.68
CA GLN A 291 24.31 1.92 21.25
C GLN A 291 24.93 2.32 19.90
N GLY A 292 24.18 3.02 19.04
CA GLY A 292 24.64 3.38 17.70
C GLY A 292 23.65 4.20 16.90
N ALA A 293 23.91 4.35 15.60
CA ALA A 293 23.09 5.12 14.68
C ALA A 293 23.09 4.49 13.28
N PHE A 294 21.95 4.65 12.59
CA PHE A 294 21.75 4.19 11.22
C PHE A 294 21.48 5.39 10.33
N SER A 295 22.54 5.98 9.80
CA SER A 295 22.48 7.28 9.12
C SER A 295 22.59 7.22 7.59
N GLN A 296 22.68 6.01 7.00
CA GLN A 296 22.74 5.84 5.55
C GLN A 296 21.57 5.00 5.04
N PHE A 297 20.84 5.49 4.03
CA PHE A 297 19.81 4.68 3.36
C PHE A 297 20.41 3.93 2.18
N ASN A 298 20.32 2.59 2.19
CA ASN A 298 20.89 1.75 1.12
C ASN A 298 19.89 1.43 -0.01
N GLY A 299 18.77 2.13 -0.09
CA GLY A 299 17.69 1.84 -1.03
C GLY A 299 16.61 0.89 -0.48
N ASN A 300 16.86 0.22 0.65
CA ASN A 300 15.90 -0.68 1.30
C ASN A 300 15.68 -0.35 2.78
N ARG A 301 16.76 -0.13 3.54
CA ARG A 301 16.72 0.20 4.97
C ARG A 301 17.77 1.24 5.34
N LEU A 302 17.61 1.82 6.53
CA LEU A 302 18.69 2.56 7.17
C LEU A 302 19.74 1.55 7.65
N VAL A 303 20.98 1.83 7.30
CA VAL A 303 22.17 1.07 7.68
C VAL A 303 23.17 2.03 8.33
N ARG A 304 24.15 1.46 9.02
CA ARG A 304 25.26 2.23 9.55
C ARG A 304 26.01 2.87 8.38
N THR A 305 26.41 4.12 8.56
CA THR A 305 27.25 4.82 7.58
C THR A 305 28.64 4.16 7.49
N THR A 306 29.17 4.04 6.28
CA THR A 306 30.60 3.75 6.08
C THR A 306 31.44 5.02 5.93
N ARG A 307 30.79 6.20 5.94
CA ARG A 307 31.46 7.49 5.82
C ARG A 307 31.98 7.96 7.18
N ALA A 308 33.22 8.44 7.22
CA ALA A 308 33.87 8.96 8.42
C ALA A 308 33.40 10.37 8.85
N ASP A 309 32.53 11.02 8.07
CA ASP A 309 31.98 12.35 8.35
C ASP A 309 30.58 12.33 8.98
N VAL A 310 30.07 11.15 9.34
CA VAL A 310 28.73 10.94 9.90
C VAL A 310 28.82 10.05 11.15
N ASP A 311 27.94 10.25 12.13
CA ASP A 311 27.87 9.47 13.40
C ASP A 311 29.13 9.56 14.29
N ARG A 312 29.82 10.70 14.26
CA ARG A 312 31.03 10.97 15.07
C ARG A 312 30.78 11.04 16.57
N ASP A 313 29.52 11.19 16.96
CA ASP A 313 29.06 11.23 18.34
C ASP A 313 28.78 9.82 18.92
N THR A 314 28.99 8.76 18.14
CA THR A 314 28.76 7.37 18.57
C THR A 314 30.05 6.68 18.99
N ALA A 315 30.01 5.96 20.11
CA ALA A 315 31.15 5.17 20.57
C ALA A 315 31.38 3.97 19.65
N GLU A 316 32.61 3.78 19.17
CA GLU A 316 32.96 2.66 18.29
C GLU A 316 33.37 1.40 19.07
N ALA A 317 33.88 1.57 20.29
CA ALA A 317 34.37 0.50 21.17
C ALA A 317 34.15 0.85 22.64
N PHE A 318 34.30 -0.15 23.51
CA PHE A 318 34.21 0.05 24.96
C PHE A 318 35.34 0.96 25.47
N PRO A 319 35.03 1.95 26.32
CA PRO A 319 36.04 2.82 26.90
C PRO A 319 36.94 2.03 27.87
N VAL A 320 38.24 2.01 27.59
CA VAL A 320 39.27 1.51 28.52
C VAL A 320 39.84 2.63 29.42
N GLY A 321 39.34 3.84 29.24
CA GLY A 321 39.75 5.06 29.94
C GLY A 321 38.81 6.21 29.59
N LYS A 322 39.21 7.44 29.93
CA LYS A 322 38.42 8.64 29.59
C LYS A 322 38.49 8.89 28.08
N THR A 323 37.32 8.87 27.43
CA THR A 323 37.18 9.14 26.00
C THR A 323 36.45 10.48 25.80
N ALA A 324 37.02 11.36 24.97
CA ALA A 324 36.32 12.56 24.53
C ALA A 324 35.36 12.21 23.38
N ILE A 325 34.15 12.75 23.41
CA ILE A 325 33.17 12.59 22.33
C ILE A 325 33.22 13.83 21.47
N ASP A 326 33.30 13.66 20.15
CA ASP A 326 33.27 14.76 19.19
C ASP A 326 31.83 15.28 19.01
N GLU A 327 31.69 16.57 18.65
CA GLU A 327 30.39 17.19 18.30
C GLU A 327 29.32 17.12 19.42
N VAL A 328 29.73 17.25 20.68
CA VAL A 328 28.79 17.21 21.81
C VAL A 328 27.77 18.36 21.74
N PRO A 329 26.45 18.10 21.86
CA PRO A 329 25.40 19.12 21.82
C PRO A 329 25.60 20.27 22.84
N PRO A 330 25.00 21.46 22.70
CA PRO A 330 25.20 22.59 23.62
C PRO A 330 24.99 22.23 25.11
N VAL A 331 25.80 22.81 26.00
CA VAL A 331 25.80 22.50 27.47
C VAL A 331 24.45 22.76 28.14
N ALA A 332 23.63 23.68 27.59
CA ALA A 332 22.33 24.04 28.13
C ALA A 332 21.34 22.86 28.28
N PHE A 333 21.57 21.74 27.57
CA PHE A 333 20.75 20.54 27.62
C PHE A 333 21.51 19.31 28.15
N ARG A 334 22.61 19.52 28.89
CA ARG A 334 23.46 18.44 29.41
C ARG A 334 23.56 18.50 30.94
N ALA A 335 23.55 17.34 31.55
CA ALA A 335 23.95 17.12 32.92
C ALA A 335 25.03 16.03 32.93
N THR A 336 26.10 16.22 33.70
CA THR A 336 27.07 15.16 33.98
C THR A 336 26.47 14.26 35.04
N LEU A 337 26.49 12.95 34.81
CA LEU A 337 25.95 11.95 35.72
C LEU A 337 27.01 10.91 36.05
N ASP A 338 27.22 10.66 37.33
CA ASP A 338 28.09 9.56 37.75
C ASP A 338 27.28 8.26 37.71
N THR A 339 27.65 7.35 36.80
CA THR A 339 26.87 6.15 36.48
C THR A 339 27.77 4.92 36.40
N THR A 340 27.29 3.77 36.87
CA THR A 340 27.90 2.46 36.62
C THR A 340 26.99 1.63 35.75
N VAL A 341 27.52 1.13 34.64
CA VAL A 341 26.81 0.27 33.69
C VAL A 341 27.46 -1.11 33.71
N ALA A 342 26.70 -2.14 34.08
CA ALA A 342 27.11 -3.53 34.03
C ALA A 342 26.28 -4.25 32.96
N LEU A 343 26.94 -4.80 31.94
CA LEU A 343 26.26 -5.55 30.88
C LEU A 343 26.08 -7.00 31.32
N LEU A 344 24.87 -7.54 31.10
CA LEU A 344 24.51 -8.92 31.46
C LEU A 344 24.51 -9.86 30.25
N SER A 345 24.60 -9.29 29.05
CA SER A 345 24.76 -9.99 27.78
C SER A 345 25.96 -9.42 27.03
N ASP A 346 26.51 -10.19 26.09
CA ASP A 346 27.57 -9.71 25.21
C ASP A 346 27.05 -8.55 24.34
N HIS A 347 27.85 -7.48 24.26
CA HIS A 347 27.61 -6.34 23.38
C HIS A 347 28.89 -6.02 22.64
N ALA A 348 28.75 -5.55 21.39
CA ALA A 348 29.90 -5.09 20.63
C ALA A 348 30.30 -3.65 21.00
N ARG A 349 29.39 -2.88 21.61
CA ARG A 349 29.57 -1.46 21.92
C ARG A 349 28.85 -1.05 23.20
N PRO A 350 29.34 0.00 23.89
CA PRO A 350 28.66 0.58 25.04
C PRO A 350 27.37 1.31 24.64
N PHE A 351 26.58 1.66 25.65
CA PHE A 351 25.39 2.51 25.54
C PHE A 351 25.66 3.98 25.85
#